data_AF-A0A1B7IVP4-F1
#
_entry.id   AF-A0A1B7IVP4-F1
#
_cell.length_a   1.000
_cell.length_b   1.000
_cell.length_c   1.000
_cell.angle_alpha   90.00
_cell.angle_beta   90.00
_cell.angle_gamma   90.00
#
_symmetry.space_group_name_H-M   'P 1'
#
loop_
_entity.id
_entity.type
_entity.pdbx_description
1 polymer ?
#
loop_
_entity_poly.entity_id
_entity_poly.type
_entity_poly.pdbx_seq_one_letter_code
_entity_poly.pdbx_strand_id
1 'polypeptide(L)'
;MTSFGCLAWFILLILSYSAVSAHQITPSMPTIITHAAVPVCLALGLGKKVIPPRLLLGGIVLAMLPDVDVLAFKFGVAYGNVFGHRGFTHSLLFAFVVPLLCLFGYRWFQAGFIRVWLFLTVSLLSHSLLDSVTTGGKGVGWLWPWSAERFFAPWQVIRVAPFALSRYLEPRGQAVIWSELQWVWLPGLMMAFLLFVMRKNLR
;
A
#
# COMPACT_ATOMS: atom_id res chain seq x y z
N MET A 1 -25.25 -8.55 -22.72
CA MET A 1 -24.87 -7.18 -23.16
C MET A 1 -24.64 -6.35 -21.90
N THR A 2 -23.49 -6.55 -21.24
CA THR A 2 -22.18 -5.89 -21.42
C THR A 2 -22.13 -4.55 -20.68
N SER A 3 -21.71 -4.53 -19.41
CA SER A 3 -20.30 -4.39 -18.97
C SER A 3 -19.59 -3.08 -19.40
N PHE A 4 -20.28 -2.14 -20.07
CA PHE A 4 -19.69 -0.86 -20.49
C PHE A 4 -19.82 0.27 -19.46
N GLY A 5 -20.73 0.16 -18.48
CA GLY A 5 -20.96 1.23 -17.49
C GLY A 5 -19.85 1.39 -16.44
N CYS A 6 -19.21 0.29 -16.02
CA CYS A 6 -18.21 0.33 -14.95
C CYS A 6 -16.86 0.91 -15.43
N LEU A 7 -16.47 0.63 -16.68
CA LEU A 7 -15.24 1.18 -17.27
C LEU A 7 -15.37 2.68 -17.59
N ALA A 8 -16.56 3.12 -18.02
CA ALA A 8 -16.83 4.54 -18.28
C ALA A 8 -16.80 5.38 -16.99
N TRP A 9 -17.31 4.84 -15.88
CA TRP A 9 -17.18 5.46 -14.56
C TRP A 9 -15.73 5.50 -14.08
N PHE A 10 -14.95 4.44 -14.31
CA PHE A 10 -13.53 4.39 -13.97
C PHE A 10 -12.71 5.41 -14.79
N ILE A 11 -13.01 5.55 -16.08
CA ILE A 11 -12.37 6.54 -16.98
C ILE A 11 -12.79 7.96 -16.63
N LEU A 12 -14.06 8.22 -16.30
CA LEU A 12 -14.53 9.53 -15.83
C LEU A 12 -13.94 9.91 -14.46
N LEU A 13 -13.74 8.93 -13.57
CA LEU A 13 -13.03 9.12 -12.30
C LEU A 13 -11.57 9.53 -12.53
N ILE A 14 -10.91 8.91 -13.52
CA ILE A 14 -9.54 9.23 -13.95
C ILE A 14 -9.47 10.60 -14.65
N LEU A 15 -10.47 10.98 -15.45
CA LEU A 15 -10.49 12.27 -16.14
C LEU A 15 -10.83 13.45 -15.22
N SER A 16 -11.64 13.22 -14.17
CA SER A 16 -11.89 14.23 -13.12
C SER A 16 -10.64 14.54 -12.26
N TYR A 17 -9.60 13.71 -12.36
CA TYR A 17 -8.33 13.86 -11.66
C TYR A 17 -7.49 15.04 -12.19
N SER A 18 -7.74 15.48 -13.43
CA SER A 18 -6.95 16.52 -14.11
C SER A 18 -7.31 17.96 -13.71
N ALA A 19 -8.32 18.17 -12.85
CA ALA A 19 -8.92 19.48 -12.59
C ALA A 19 -8.74 20.02 -11.15
N VAL A 20 -7.71 19.59 -10.41
CA VAL A 20 -7.39 20.17 -9.09
C VAL A 20 -6.21 21.14 -9.22
N SER A 21 -6.49 22.40 -8.85
CA SER A 21 -5.68 23.61 -9.04
C SER A 21 -4.20 23.52 -8.69
N ALA A 22 -3.38 24.10 -9.57
CA ALA A 22 -1.93 24.07 -9.63
C ALA A 22 -1.18 24.94 -8.60
N HIS A 23 -1.62 25.07 -7.34
CA HIS A 23 -0.90 25.96 -6.40
C HIS A 23 -0.46 25.41 -5.05
N GLN A 24 -0.85 24.21 -4.64
CA GLN A 24 -0.23 23.56 -3.49
C GLN A 24 -0.30 22.04 -3.67
N ILE A 25 0.81 21.35 -3.35
CA ILE A 25 0.90 19.90 -3.20
C ILE A 25 1.03 19.19 -4.57
N THR A 26 2.25 18.81 -4.97
CA THR A 26 2.39 17.50 -5.61
C THR A 26 2.31 16.50 -4.48
N PRO A 27 1.14 15.89 -4.21
CA PRO A 27 1.13 14.82 -3.25
C PRO A 27 1.99 13.74 -3.90
N SER A 28 2.63 12.91 -3.09
CA SER A 28 3.60 11.98 -3.64
C SER A 28 3.52 10.68 -2.82
N MET A 29 3.30 9.55 -3.49
CA MET A 29 3.12 8.18 -2.95
C MET A 29 3.95 7.19 -3.79
N PRO A 30 4.36 5.99 -3.34
CA PRO A 30 4.55 4.87 -4.25
C PRO A 30 3.27 4.61 -5.06
N THR A 31 3.37 3.85 -6.14
CA THR A 31 2.15 3.38 -6.79
C THR A 31 1.32 2.59 -5.77
N ILE A 32 0.02 2.88 -5.68
CA ILE A 32 -0.93 2.15 -4.82
C ILE A 32 -0.77 0.63 -5.03
N ILE A 33 -0.46 0.22 -6.27
CA ILE A 33 -0.26 -1.17 -6.68
C ILE A 33 0.99 -1.79 -6.04
N THR A 34 2.10 -1.06 -5.93
CA THR A 34 3.36 -1.61 -5.37
C THR A 34 3.24 -1.96 -3.89
N HIS A 35 2.29 -1.39 -3.15
CA HIS A 35 2.02 -1.83 -1.77
C HIS A 35 1.49 -3.26 -1.69
N ALA A 36 0.86 -3.78 -2.76
CA ALA A 36 0.48 -5.19 -2.85
C ALA A 36 1.69 -6.14 -3.03
N ALA A 37 2.89 -5.63 -3.35
CA ALA A 37 4.06 -6.46 -3.60
C ALA A 37 4.43 -7.33 -2.39
N VAL A 38 4.36 -6.78 -1.17
CA VAL A 38 4.73 -7.49 0.06
C VAL A 38 3.79 -8.67 0.35
N PRO A 39 2.45 -8.51 0.45
CA PRO A 39 1.56 -9.65 0.65
C PRO A 39 1.64 -10.68 -0.48
N VAL A 40 1.84 -10.25 -1.73
CA VAL A 40 2.04 -11.15 -2.88
C VAL A 40 3.31 -11.97 -2.73
N CYS A 41 4.46 -11.34 -2.46
CA CYS A 41 5.74 -12.03 -2.31
C CYS A 41 5.73 -13.03 -1.14
N LEU A 42 5.15 -12.64 0.00
CA LEU A 42 4.97 -13.54 1.15
C LEU A 42 4.10 -14.76 0.79
N ALA A 43 2.99 -14.54 0.08
CA ALA A 43 2.11 -15.62 -0.36
C ALA A 43 2.78 -16.52 -1.40
N LEU A 44 3.60 -16.00 -2.31
CA LEU A 44 4.37 -16.80 -3.26
C LEU A 44 5.37 -17.71 -2.54
N GLY A 45 6.12 -17.18 -1.56
CA GLY A 45 7.11 -17.96 -0.82
C GLY A 45 6.49 -19.01 0.12
N LEU A 46 5.56 -18.59 0.98
CA LEU A 46 4.93 -19.47 1.97
C LEU A 46 3.86 -20.40 1.37
N GLY A 47 3.24 -19.96 0.27
CA GLY A 47 2.23 -20.65 -0.55
C GLY A 47 0.89 -20.94 0.11
N LYS A 48 0.01 -21.52 -0.71
CA LYS A 48 -1.44 -21.61 -0.47
C LYS A 48 -1.86 -22.37 0.79
N LYS A 49 -1.02 -23.29 1.29
CA LYS A 49 -1.29 -24.00 2.56
C LYS A 49 -1.10 -23.09 3.78
N VAL A 50 -0.16 -22.15 3.69
CA VAL A 50 0.11 -21.18 4.77
C VAL A 50 -0.78 -19.96 4.58
N ILE A 51 -0.78 -19.36 3.38
CA ILE A 51 -1.58 -18.19 3.04
C ILE A 51 -2.62 -18.59 1.98
N PRO A 52 -3.86 -18.92 2.38
CA PRO A 52 -4.94 -19.22 1.45
C PRO A 52 -5.26 -18.01 0.55
N PRO A 53 -5.88 -18.23 -0.63
CA PRO A 53 -6.20 -17.15 -1.57
C PRO A 53 -7.04 -16.02 -0.97
N ARG A 54 -7.97 -16.33 -0.07
CA ARG A 54 -8.81 -15.33 0.61
C ARG A 54 -8.01 -14.48 1.59
N LEU A 55 -7.06 -15.08 2.29
CA LEU A 55 -6.13 -14.35 3.16
C LEU A 55 -5.23 -13.43 2.35
N LEU A 56 -4.67 -13.92 1.22
CA LEU A 56 -3.91 -13.09 0.29
C LEU A 56 -4.73 -11.90 -0.21
N LEU A 57 -5.97 -12.13 -0.66
CA LEU A 57 -6.85 -11.05 -1.11
C LEU A 57 -7.08 -10.01 0.00
N GLY A 58 -7.32 -10.47 1.23
CA GLY A 58 -7.39 -9.60 2.40
C GLY A 58 -6.14 -8.75 2.58
N GLY A 59 -4.96 -9.36 2.53
CA GLY A 59 -3.68 -8.64 2.65
C GLY A 59 -3.43 -7.64 1.54
N ILE A 60 -3.74 -7.96 0.28
CA ILE A 60 -3.64 -7.03 -0.85
C ILE A 60 -4.56 -5.83 -0.65
N VAL A 61 -5.84 -6.07 -0.36
CA VAL A 61 -6.82 -5.00 -0.15
C VAL A 61 -6.39 -4.12 1.02
N LEU A 62 -5.98 -4.72 2.14
CA LEU A 62 -5.55 -3.97 3.31
C LEU A 62 -4.29 -3.17 3.04
N ALA A 63 -3.31 -3.75 2.35
CA ALA A 63 -2.09 -3.05 1.97
C ALA A 63 -2.34 -1.89 1.00
N MET A 64 -3.47 -1.82 0.30
CA MET A 64 -3.80 -0.68 -0.57
C MET A 64 -4.78 0.31 0.07
N LEU A 65 -5.41 -0.08 1.19
CA LEU A 65 -6.49 0.67 1.82
C LEU A 65 -6.06 2.06 2.35
N PRO A 66 -4.87 2.25 2.96
CA PRO A 66 -4.49 3.55 3.52
C PRO A 66 -4.54 4.69 2.51
N ASP A 67 -4.12 4.46 1.26
CA ASP A 67 -4.04 5.49 0.21
C ASP A 67 -5.42 5.94 -0.32
N VAL A 68 -6.51 5.30 0.10
CA VAL A 68 -7.87 5.80 -0.16
C VAL A 68 -8.09 7.16 0.53
N ASP A 69 -7.28 7.50 1.54
CA ASP A 69 -7.26 8.80 2.21
C ASP A 69 -6.99 10.00 1.28
N VAL A 70 -6.43 9.78 0.09
CA VAL A 70 -6.26 10.80 -0.95
C VAL A 70 -7.60 11.41 -1.35
N LEU A 71 -8.71 10.65 -1.24
CA LEU A 71 -10.04 11.16 -1.50
C LEU A 71 -10.42 12.30 -0.55
N ALA A 72 -9.83 12.37 0.65
CA ALA A 72 -10.02 13.46 1.60
C ALA A 72 -9.65 14.83 1.01
N PHE A 73 -8.74 14.87 0.03
CA PHE A 73 -8.38 16.11 -0.67
C PHE A 73 -9.54 16.68 -1.48
N LYS A 74 -10.43 15.83 -2.00
CA LYS A 74 -11.65 16.28 -2.68
C LYS A 74 -12.64 16.94 -1.71
N PHE A 75 -12.52 16.67 -0.42
CA PHE A 75 -13.32 17.27 0.65
C PHE A 75 -12.61 18.44 1.33
N GLY A 76 -11.51 18.95 0.77
CA GLY A 76 -10.79 20.12 1.29
C GLY A 76 -9.84 19.83 2.45
N VAL A 77 -9.60 18.56 2.79
CA VAL A 77 -8.62 18.21 3.84
C VAL A 77 -7.20 18.47 3.31
N ALA A 78 -6.38 19.24 4.03
CA ALA A 78 -5.02 19.50 3.61
C ALA A 78 -4.11 18.26 3.78
N TYR A 79 -3.13 18.06 2.90
CA TYR A 79 -2.14 16.95 2.99
C TYR A 79 -1.43 16.88 4.34
N GLY A 80 -1.15 18.03 4.97
CA GLY A 80 -0.50 18.05 6.29
C GLY A 80 -1.41 17.69 7.46
N ASN A 81 -2.73 17.64 7.26
CA ASN A 81 -3.68 17.34 8.30
C ASN A 81 -3.53 15.88 8.77
N VAL A 82 -3.92 15.61 10.01
CA VAL A 82 -4.02 14.27 10.60
C VAL A 82 -4.89 13.33 9.77
N PHE A 83 -5.99 13.84 9.19
CA PHE A 83 -6.87 13.11 8.28
C PHE A 83 -6.46 13.25 6.81
N GLY A 84 -5.37 13.98 6.54
CA GLY A 84 -4.76 14.05 5.22
C GLY A 84 -3.90 12.81 4.95
N HIS A 85 -3.42 12.71 3.71
CA HIS A 85 -2.63 11.57 3.26
C HIS A 85 -1.40 11.29 4.15
N ARG A 86 -1.09 10.02 4.36
CA ARG A 86 -0.03 9.51 5.26
C ARG A 86 -0.26 9.79 6.74
N GLY A 87 -1.44 10.28 7.08
CA GLY A 87 -1.98 10.59 8.41
C GLY A 87 -2.30 9.38 9.28
N PHE A 88 -3.49 9.46 9.87
CA PHE A 88 -4.14 8.44 10.67
C PHE A 88 -4.05 7.03 10.07
N THR A 89 -4.38 6.90 8.78
CA THR A 89 -4.43 5.67 7.99
C THR A 89 -3.09 4.94 7.88
N HIS A 90 -1.97 5.64 8.07
CA HIS A 90 -0.63 5.08 7.99
C HIS A 90 0.04 4.95 9.36
N SER A 91 -0.70 5.19 10.45
CA SER A 91 -0.21 5.05 11.82
C SER A 91 0.00 3.58 12.22
N LEU A 92 0.89 3.35 13.19
CA LEU A 92 1.08 2.01 13.76
C LEU A 92 -0.21 1.51 14.43
N LEU A 93 -0.92 2.40 15.12
CA LEU A 93 -2.19 2.06 15.75
C LEU A 93 -3.20 1.54 14.72
N PHE A 94 -3.36 2.24 13.59
CA PHE A 94 -4.23 1.79 12.49
C PHE A 94 -3.79 0.41 11.97
N ALA A 95 -2.47 0.22 11.81
CA ALA A 95 -1.90 -1.02 11.33
C ALA A 95 -2.13 -2.24 12.25
N PHE A 96 -2.33 -2.04 13.56
CA PHE A 96 -2.66 -3.12 14.51
C PHE A 96 -4.17 -3.29 14.72
N VAL A 97 -4.91 -2.17 14.82
CA VAL A 97 -6.35 -2.19 15.12
C VAL A 97 -7.17 -2.73 13.96
N VAL A 98 -6.89 -2.31 12.72
CA VAL A 98 -7.68 -2.75 11.57
C VAL A 98 -7.62 -4.27 11.36
N PRO A 99 -6.44 -4.93 11.40
CA PRO A 99 -6.37 -6.39 11.38
C PRO A 99 -7.11 -7.07 12.54
N LEU A 100 -7.12 -6.48 13.75
CA LEU A 100 -7.92 -7.01 14.87
C LEU A 100 -9.41 -6.99 14.54
N LEU A 101 -9.92 -5.91 13.94
CA LEU A 101 -11.30 -5.83 13.49
C LEU A 101 -11.62 -6.87 12.41
N CYS A 102 -10.68 -7.17 11.50
CA CYS A 102 -10.85 -8.23 10.52
C CYS A 102 -11.04 -9.63 11.16
N LEU A 103 -10.65 -9.82 12.43
CA LEU A 103 -10.78 -11.10 13.11
C LEU A 103 -12.22 -11.46 13.45
N PHE A 104 -13.16 -10.51 13.50
CA PHE A 104 -14.60 -10.84 13.59
C PHE A 104 -15.07 -11.73 12.43
N GLY A 105 -14.43 -11.59 11.26
CA GLY A 105 -14.69 -12.40 10.07
C GLY A 105 -13.63 -13.47 9.79
N TYR A 106 -12.78 -13.86 10.76
CA TYR A 106 -11.54 -14.61 10.46
C TYR A 106 -11.76 -15.92 9.69
N ARG A 107 -12.92 -16.58 9.90
CA ARG A 107 -13.29 -17.83 9.22
C ARG A 107 -13.39 -17.68 7.71
N TRP A 108 -13.70 -16.48 7.20
CA TRP A 108 -13.73 -16.21 5.77
C TRP A 108 -12.37 -16.44 5.13
N PHE A 109 -11.27 -16.08 5.82
CA PHE A 109 -9.90 -16.20 5.30
C PHE A 109 -9.36 -17.64 5.25
N GLN A 110 -10.06 -18.61 5.83
CA GLN A 110 -9.67 -20.04 5.81
C GLN A 110 -8.30 -20.31 6.47
N ALA A 111 -7.94 -19.53 7.49
CA ALA A 111 -6.69 -19.67 8.24
C ALA A 111 -6.95 -19.50 9.75
N GLY A 112 -6.00 -19.95 10.57
CA GLY A 112 -6.06 -19.77 12.02
C GLY A 112 -5.97 -18.31 12.44
N PHE A 113 -6.59 -17.97 13.57
CA PHE A 113 -6.72 -16.60 14.10
C PHE A 113 -5.40 -15.81 14.10
N ILE A 114 -4.36 -16.38 14.72
CA ILE A 114 -3.03 -15.75 14.82
C ILE A 114 -2.45 -15.49 13.43
N ARG A 115 -2.62 -16.45 12.50
CA ARG A 115 -2.08 -16.33 11.15
C ARG A 115 -2.76 -15.23 10.35
N VAL A 116 -4.09 -15.13 10.47
CA VAL A 116 -4.87 -14.05 9.84
C VAL A 116 -4.37 -12.71 10.36
N TRP A 117 -4.32 -12.55 11.68
CA TRP A 117 -3.89 -11.30 12.29
C TRP A 117 -2.47 -10.92 11.87
N LEU A 118 -1.49 -11.82 12.03
CA LEU A 118 -0.10 -11.56 11.67
C LEU A 118 0.06 -11.16 10.20
N PHE A 119 -0.58 -11.90 9.29
CA PHE A 119 -0.45 -11.63 7.86
C PHE A 119 -1.05 -10.27 7.47
N LEU A 120 -2.24 -9.94 7.99
CA LEU A 120 -2.89 -8.66 7.72
C LEU A 120 -2.14 -7.48 8.34
N THR A 121 -1.63 -7.63 9.57
CA THR A 121 -0.79 -6.64 10.24
C THR A 121 0.51 -6.39 9.48
N VAL A 122 1.22 -7.44 9.06
CA VAL A 122 2.44 -7.29 8.25
C VAL A 122 2.13 -6.60 6.92
N SER A 123 1.02 -6.95 6.27
CA SER A 123 0.60 -6.31 5.01
C SER A 123 0.39 -4.81 5.20
N LEU A 124 -0.35 -4.41 6.23
CA LEU A 124 -0.67 -3.01 6.50
C LEU A 124 0.52 -2.20 7.04
N LEU A 125 1.35 -2.79 7.90
CA LEU A 125 2.62 -2.17 8.35
C LEU A 125 3.58 -1.96 7.18
N SER A 126 3.64 -2.91 6.24
CA SER A 126 4.51 -2.78 5.07
C SER A 126 4.13 -1.62 4.18
N HIS A 127 2.83 -1.29 4.08
CA HIS A 127 2.35 -0.08 3.40
C HIS A 127 3.03 1.17 3.97
N SER A 128 2.83 1.37 5.26
CA SER A 128 3.32 2.52 6.01
C SER A 128 4.85 2.63 5.99
N LEU A 129 5.55 1.49 6.03
CA LEU A 129 7.01 1.44 5.92
C LEU A 129 7.50 1.81 4.52
N LEU A 130 6.87 1.29 3.46
CA LEU A 130 7.26 1.63 2.09
C LEU A 130 7.08 3.12 1.80
N ASP A 131 6.01 3.72 2.33
CA ASP A 131 5.78 5.15 2.24
C ASP A 131 6.87 6.00 2.90
N SER A 132 7.43 5.55 4.03
CA SER A 132 8.51 6.27 4.71
C SER A 132 9.86 6.17 3.99
N VAL A 133 10.03 5.17 3.12
CA VAL A 133 11.23 4.95 2.27
C VAL A 133 11.14 5.71 0.93
N THR A 134 10.06 6.46 0.70
CA THR A 134 9.93 7.29 -0.51
C THR A 134 10.74 8.57 -0.45
N THR A 135 11.24 9.02 -1.61
CA THR A 135 12.04 10.25 -1.76
C THR A 135 11.23 11.55 -1.66
N GLY A 136 10.01 11.53 -1.12
CA GLY A 136 9.18 12.73 -1.05
C GLY A 136 7.85 12.52 -0.34
N GLY A 137 7.10 13.61 -0.22
CA GLY A 137 5.86 13.70 0.55
C GLY A 137 6.12 14.49 1.82
N LYS A 138 5.29 14.29 2.85
CA LYS A 138 5.55 14.88 4.19
C LYS A 138 6.01 13.88 5.22
N GLY A 139 6.28 12.63 4.86
CA GLY A 139 6.57 11.54 5.77
C GLY A 139 5.30 10.89 6.32
N VAL A 140 5.46 9.94 7.24
CA VAL A 140 4.38 9.07 7.73
C VAL A 140 4.07 9.33 9.20
N GLY A 141 2.80 9.43 9.56
CA GLY A 141 2.34 9.70 10.93
C GLY A 141 2.30 8.47 11.83
N TRP A 142 3.44 7.80 12.04
CA TRP A 142 3.49 6.53 12.79
C TRP A 142 2.93 6.59 14.20
N LEU A 143 3.18 7.69 14.92
CA LEU A 143 2.87 7.85 16.34
C LEU A 143 1.49 8.47 16.60
N TRP A 144 0.63 8.62 15.59
CA TRP A 144 -0.73 9.06 15.82
C TRP A 144 -1.49 8.05 16.72
N PRO A 145 -2.33 8.49 17.68
CA PRO A 145 -2.74 9.87 17.99
C PRO A 145 -1.84 10.65 18.97
N TRP A 146 -0.76 10.05 19.45
CA TRP A 146 0.11 10.65 20.47
C TRP A 146 1.02 11.75 19.92
N SER A 147 1.36 11.71 18.64
CA SER A 147 2.14 12.76 17.98
C SER A 147 1.65 12.99 16.55
N ALA A 148 1.73 14.25 16.11
CA ALA A 148 1.49 14.68 14.72
C ALA A 148 2.77 14.67 13.86
N GLU A 149 3.91 14.28 14.44
CA GLU A 149 5.20 14.19 13.75
C GLU A 149 5.14 13.22 12.57
N ARG A 150 5.90 13.54 11.53
CA ARG A 150 5.98 12.77 10.30
C ARG A 150 7.37 12.21 10.12
N PHE A 151 7.45 10.90 9.96
CA PHE A 151 8.70 10.17 9.91
C PHE A 151 9.02 9.73 8.48
N PHE A 152 10.28 9.88 8.11
CA PHE A 152 10.86 9.19 6.95
C PHE A 152 11.87 8.16 7.45
N ALA A 153 12.06 7.10 6.68
CA ALA A 153 13.20 6.22 6.87
C ALA A 153 14.50 7.00 6.55
N PRO A 154 15.63 6.62 7.17
CA PRO A 154 16.90 7.28 6.90
C PRO A 154 17.43 6.96 5.48
N TRP A 155 16.96 5.88 4.86
CA TRP A 155 17.18 5.59 3.43
C TRP A 155 15.89 5.83 2.65
N GLN A 156 15.90 6.83 1.77
CA GLN A 156 14.78 7.14 0.90
C GLN A 156 15.15 6.82 -0.55
N VAL A 157 14.86 5.59 -0.99
CA VAL A 157 15.34 5.06 -2.27
C VAL A 157 14.22 4.82 -3.29
N ILE A 158 12.96 4.80 -2.82
CA ILE A 158 11.80 4.61 -3.68
C ILE A 158 11.41 5.98 -4.24
N ARG A 159 11.49 6.16 -5.56
CA ARG A 159 11.11 7.42 -6.18
C ARG A 159 9.61 7.58 -6.08
N VAL A 160 9.19 8.81 -5.85
CA VAL A 160 7.78 9.05 -5.62
C VAL A 160 6.99 9.09 -6.91
N ALA A 161 5.89 8.35 -6.90
CA ALA A 161 4.98 8.18 -8.00
C ALA A 161 4.10 9.43 -8.18
N PRO A 162 3.90 9.86 -9.44
CA PRO A 162 2.94 10.91 -9.74
C PRO A 162 1.52 10.37 -9.61
N PHE A 163 0.60 11.23 -9.20
CA PHE A 163 -0.80 10.85 -9.09
C PHE A 163 -1.50 10.66 -10.45
N ALA A 164 -1.09 11.42 -11.46
CA ALA A 164 -1.67 11.34 -12.79
C ALA A 164 -1.04 10.19 -13.58
N LEU A 165 -1.85 9.24 -14.04
CA LEU A 165 -1.39 8.06 -14.78
C LEU A 165 -0.62 8.43 -16.07
N SER A 166 -0.99 9.54 -16.71
CA SER A 166 -0.30 10.06 -17.90
C SER A 166 1.18 10.37 -17.65
N ARG A 167 1.55 10.74 -16.41
CA ARG A 167 2.94 11.04 -16.03
C ARG A 167 3.82 9.81 -15.94
N TYR A 168 3.25 8.60 -15.93
CA TYR A 168 4.04 7.36 -15.97
C TYR A 168 4.71 7.12 -17.33
N LEU A 169 4.16 7.72 -18.39
CA LEU A 169 4.74 7.64 -19.74
C LEU A 169 5.97 8.54 -19.90
N GLU A 170 6.14 9.52 -19.01
CA GLU A 170 7.30 10.43 -19.00
C GLU A 170 8.54 9.75 -18.39
N PRO A 171 9.76 10.23 -18.68
CA PRO A 171 10.99 9.68 -18.10
C PRO A 171 10.99 9.62 -16.57
N ARG A 172 10.35 10.60 -15.90
CA ARG A 172 10.18 10.62 -14.44
C ARG A 172 9.29 9.49 -13.94
N GLY A 173 8.24 9.16 -14.68
CA GLY A 173 7.35 8.05 -14.40
C GLY A 173 8.01 6.69 -14.54
N GLN A 174 8.77 6.50 -15.62
CA GLN A 174 9.58 5.28 -15.82
C GLN A 174 10.62 5.09 -14.70
N ALA A 175 11.24 6.19 -14.28
CA ALA A 175 12.15 6.23 -13.15
C ALA A 175 11.52 5.73 -11.83
N VAL A 176 10.23 5.99 -11.61
CA VAL A 176 9.48 5.47 -10.45
C VAL A 176 9.33 3.96 -10.56
N ILE A 177 8.84 3.47 -11.70
CA ILE A 177 8.66 2.04 -11.96
C ILE A 177 9.97 1.29 -11.72
N TRP A 178 11.09 1.80 -12.25
CA TRP A 178 12.41 1.22 -12.02
C TRP A 178 12.80 1.17 -10.55
N SER A 179 12.55 2.24 -9.80
CA SER A 179 12.85 2.28 -8.37
C SER A 179 12.00 1.29 -7.57
N GLU A 180 10.71 1.14 -7.92
CA GLU A 180 9.81 0.17 -7.28
C GLU A 180 10.22 -1.27 -7.60
N LEU A 181 10.58 -1.54 -8.86
CA LEU A 181 11.08 -2.85 -9.27
C LEU A 181 12.37 -3.22 -8.52
N GLN A 182 13.31 -2.27 -8.41
CA GLN A 182 14.61 -2.51 -7.77
C GLN A 182 14.51 -2.63 -6.24
N TRP A 183 13.75 -1.75 -5.58
CA TRP A 183 13.78 -1.62 -4.12
C TRP A 183 12.62 -2.29 -3.40
N VAL A 184 11.57 -2.70 -4.12
CA VAL A 184 10.42 -3.40 -3.54
C VAL A 184 10.26 -4.79 -4.14
N TRP A 185 10.11 -4.90 -5.46
CA TRP A 185 9.81 -6.18 -6.09
C TRP A 185 10.99 -7.15 -6.10
N LEU A 186 12.18 -6.70 -6.46
CA LEU A 186 13.38 -7.54 -6.47
C LEU A 186 13.67 -8.15 -5.08
N PRO A 187 13.81 -7.38 -3.98
CA PRO A 187 14.03 -7.95 -2.66
C PRO A 187 12.83 -8.79 -2.19
N GLY A 188 11.60 -8.41 -2.52
CA GLY A 188 10.40 -9.19 -2.24
C GLY A 188 10.44 -10.58 -2.92
N LEU A 189 10.79 -10.64 -4.20
CA LEU A 189 10.90 -11.88 -4.95
C LEU A 189 12.08 -12.75 -4.47
N MET A 190 13.21 -12.14 -4.10
CA MET A 190 14.33 -12.86 -3.47
C MET A 190 13.90 -13.50 -2.16
N MET A 191 13.17 -12.77 -1.30
CA MET A 191 12.59 -13.31 -0.08
C MET A 191 11.58 -14.42 -0.37
N ALA A 192 10.71 -14.24 -1.36
CA ALA A 192 9.75 -15.25 -1.77
C ALA A 192 10.44 -16.54 -2.22
N PHE A 193 11.52 -16.43 -3.00
CA PHE A 193 12.33 -17.57 -3.43
C PHE A 193 12.99 -18.28 -2.25
N LEU A 194 13.60 -17.53 -1.31
CA LEU A 194 14.19 -18.09 -0.10
C LEU A 194 13.16 -18.88 0.73
N LEU A 195 12.00 -18.26 1.01
CA LEU A 195 10.91 -18.91 1.75
C LEU A 195 10.38 -20.15 1.03
N PHE A 196 10.32 -20.11 -0.31
CA PHE A 196 9.93 -21.26 -1.13
C PHE A 196 10.91 -22.44 -0.94
N VAL A 197 12.22 -22.18 -1.00
CA VAL A 197 13.28 -23.18 -0.82
C VAL A 197 13.25 -23.74 0.59
N MET A 198 13.20 -22.89 1.62
CA MET A 198 13.13 -23.33 3.02
C MET A 198 11.92 -24.23 3.27
N ARG A 199 10.74 -23.85 2.77
CA ARG A 199 9.52 -24.64 2.92
C ARG A 199 9.60 -26.00 2.20
N LYS A 200 10.36 -26.09 1.10
CA LYS A 200 10.58 -27.35 0.38
C LYS A 200 11.51 -28.28 1.16
N ASN A 201 12.52 -27.74 1.82
CA ASN A 201 13.50 -28.52 2.60
C ASN A 201 12.98 -28.98 3.96
N LEU A 202 11.94 -28.33 4.50
CA LEU A 202 11.27 -28.70 5.76
C LEU A 202 10.16 -29.75 5.60
N ARG A 203 9.96 -30.29 4.39
CA ARG A 203 8.99 -31.34 4.09
C ARG A 203 9.71 -32.62 3.69
#